data_AF-A0A3B8JPF8-F1
#
_entry.id   AF-A0A3B8JPF8-F1
#
_cell.length_a   1.000
_cell.length_b   1.000
_cell.length_c   1.000
_cell.angle_alpha   90.00
_cell.angle_beta   90.00
_cell.angle_gamma   90.00
#
_symmetry.space_group_name_H-M   'P 1'
#
loop_
_entity.id
_entity.type
_entity.pdbx_description
1 polymer ?
#
loop_
_entity_poly.entity_id
_entity_poly.type
_entity_poly.pdbx_seq_one_letter_code
_entity_poly.pdbx_strand_id
1 'polypeptide(L)'
;MKFLTTRQQRTVLDTVDEQLKYEPLVETRNRKPMEPNSLATWELRIGNLRVYYDVEENTVSVVYIQAVGIKNRNRVRIGEEEIEL
;
A
#
# COMPACT_ATOMS: atom_id res chain seq x y z
N MET A 1 1.04 4.60 -14.49
CA MET A 1 1.36 3.27 -13.91
C MET A 1 1.52 2.23 -15.02
N LYS A 2 2.71 2.06 -15.61
CA LYS A 2 2.92 1.08 -16.71
C LYS A 2 3.12 -0.38 -16.23
N PHE A 3 3.26 -0.61 -14.92
CA PHE A 3 3.64 -1.90 -14.34
C PHE A 3 2.49 -2.72 -13.76
N LEU A 4 1.34 -2.09 -13.55
CA LEU A 4 0.11 -2.75 -13.12
C LEU A 4 -0.82 -2.87 -14.32
N THR A 5 -1.41 -4.04 -14.51
CA THR A 5 -2.51 -4.22 -15.46
C THR A 5 -3.70 -3.34 -15.06
N THR A 6 -4.58 -2.99 -16.00
CA THR A 6 -5.79 -2.21 -15.72
C THR A 6 -6.66 -2.85 -14.62
N ARG A 7 -6.73 -4.18 -14.60
CA ARG A 7 -7.44 -4.91 -13.55
C ARG A 7 -6.81 -4.69 -12.18
N GLN A 8 -5.48 -4.80 -12.07
CA GLN A 8 -4.77 -4.57 -10.81
C GLN A 8 -4.92 -3.12 -10.33
N GLN A 9 -4.83 -2.14 -11.24
CA GLN A 9 -5.04 -0.73 -10.91
C GLN A 9 -6.43 -0.51 -10.30
N ARG A 10 -7.47 -1.05 -10.95
CA ARG A 10 -8.84 -0.96 -10.45
C ARG A 10 -8.99 -1.63 -9.09
N THR A 11 -8.47 -2.85 -8.92
CA THR A 11 -8.50 -3.55 -7.64
C THR A 11 -7.81 -2.75 -6.53
N VAL A 12 -6.68 -2.10 -6.81
CA VAL A 12 -5.99 -1.26 -5.83
C VAL A 12 -6.84 -0.06 -5.44
N LEU A 13 -7.38 0.67 -6.41
CA LEU A 13 -8.22 1.85 -6.14
C LEU A 13 -9.46 1.49 -5.32
N ASP A 14 -10.20 0.46 -5.74
CA ASP A 14 -11.42 0.03 -5.06
C ASP A 14 -11.13 -0.40 -3.61
N THR A 15 -10.06 -1.18 -3.40
CA THR A 15 -9.70 -1.66 -2.05
C THR A 15 -9.10 -0.56 -1.17
N VAL A 16 -8.35 0.40 -1.73
CA VAL A 16 -7.82 1.54 -0.97
C VAL A 16 -8.97 2.39 -0.45
N ASP A 17 -9.95 2.71 -1.31
CA ASP A 17 -11.12 3.48 -0.89
C ASP A 17 -11.96 2.73 0.17
N GLU A 18 -12.12 1.42 0.01
CA GLU A 18 -12.86 0.61 1.00
C GLU A 18 -12.12 0.51 2.34
N GLN A 19 -10.82 0.24 2.34
CA GLN A 19 -10.07 -0.16 3.53
C GLN A 19 -9.44 1.01 4.30
N LEU A 20 -9.14 2.13 3.64
CA LEU A 20 -8.39 3.24 4.24
C LEU A 20 -9.25 4.48 4.53
N LYS A 21 -10.53 4.48 4.16
CA LYS A 21 -11.41 5.65 4.27
C LYS A 21 -11.77 6.06 5.70
N TYR A 22 -11.94 5.09 6.61
CA TYR A 22 -12.40 5.39 7.98
C TYR A 22 -11.31 5.17 9.03
N GLU A 23 -10.62 4.03 8.99
CA GLU A 23 -9.66 3.65 10.04
C GLU A 23 -8.33 3.15 9.44
N PRO A 24 -7.55 4.03 8.76
CA PRO A 24 -6.31 3.63 8.10
C PRO A 24 -5.16 3.28 9.06
N LEU A 25 -5.29 3.58 10.36
CA LEU A 25 -4.28 3.32 11.40
C LEU A 25 -4.62 2.15 12.32
N VAL A 26 -5.73 1.45 12.08
CA VAL A 26 -6.11 0.28 12.89
C VAL A 26 -5.47 -0.97 12.29
N GLU A 27 -4.69 -1.75 13.04
CA GLU A 27 -4.11 -2.97 12.47
C GLU A 27 -5.18 -4.00 12.11
N THR A 28 -5.05 -4.65 10.94
CA THR A 28 -5.89 -5.80 10.56
C THR A 28 -5.05 -6.95 10.03
N ARG A 29 -5.69 -8.01 9.54
CA ARG A 29 -4.97 -9.09 8.84
C ARG A 29 -4.22 -8.58 7.61
N ASN A 30 -4.81 -7.62 6.89
CA ASN A 30 -4.30 -7.13 5.62
C ASN A 30 -3.60 -5.78 5.72
N ARG A 31 -3.76 -5.05 6.83
CA ARG A 31 -3.15 -3.74 7.07
C ARG A 31 -2.19 -3.84 8.23
N LYS A 32 -0.91 -3.65 7.97
CA LYS A 32 0.18 -3.89 8.93
C LYS A 32 1.05 -2.64 9.08
N PRO A 33 1.37 -2.21 10.31
CA PRO A 33 2.44 -1.25 10.51
C PRO A 33 3.76 -1.89 10.06
N MET A 34 4.64 -1.08 9.49
CA MET A 34 5.96 -1.49 9.05
C MET A 34 7.01 -1.05 10.05
N GLU A 35 8.16 -1.73 10.06
CA GLU A 35 9.34 -1.19 10.72
C GLU A 35 9.75 0.13 10.06
N PRO A 36 10.31 1.10 10.81
CA PRO A 36 10.72 2.38 10.25
C PRO A 36 11.63 2.21 9.04
N ASN A 37 11.15 2.63 7.88
CA ASN A 37 11.86 2.58 6.60
C ASN A 37 11.58 3.86 5.81
N SER A 38 12.33 4.09 4.73
CA SER A 38 12.20 5.30 3.90
C SER A 38 11.02 5.29 2.92
N LEU A 39 10.31 4.16 2.80
CA LEU A 39 9.21 4.01 1.84
C LEU A 39 7.86 4.43 2.44
N ALA A 40 7.49 3.85 3.59
CA ALA A 40 6.22 4.11 4.26
C ALA A 40 6.18 3.50 5.66
N THR A 41 5.24 3.99 6.47
CA THR A 41 4.94 3.49 7.82
C THR A 41 3.94 2.33 7.83
N TRP A 42 3.12 2.16 6.78
CA TRP A 42 2.12 1.11 6.69
C TRP A 42 2.12 0.35 5.36
N GLU A 43 1.78 -0.94 5.45
CA GLU A 43 1.55 -1.84 4.30
C GLU A 43 0.10 -2.33 4.30
N LEU A 44 -0.62 -2.11 3.18
CA LEU A 44 -1.88 -2.76 2.86
C LEU A 44 -1.64 -3.88 1.84
N ARG A 45 -2.13 -5.08 2.17
CA ARG A 45 -1.96 -6.33 1.42
C ARG A 45 -3.24 -6.67 0.66
N ILE A 46 -3.15 -6.69 -0.67
CA ILE A 46 -4.28 -6.99 -1.57
C ILE A 46 -3.88 -8.16 -2.47
N GLY A 47 -4.09 -9.40 -1.99
CA GLY A 47 -3.59 -10.59 -2.68
C GLY A 47 -2.06 -10.55 -2.83
N ASN A 48 -1.57 -10.49 -4.07
CA ASN A 48 -0.14 -10.30 -4.37
C ASN A 48 0.27 -8.83 -4.52
N LEU A 49 -0.66 -7.88 -4.47
CA LEU A 49 -0.36 -6.46 -4.51
C LEU A 49 -0.06 -5.95 -3.10
N ARG A 50 0.83 -4.97 -3.01
CA ARG A 50 1.19 -4.24 -1.80
C ARG A 50 1.05 -2.76 -2.03
N VAL A 51 0.36 -2.09 -1.13
CA VAL A 51 0.18 -0.65 -1.14
C VAL A 51 0.87 -0.11 0.10
N TYR A 52 1.82 0.79 -0.10
CA TYR A 52 2.60 1.42 0.95
C TYR A 52 2.07 2.83 1.14
N TYR A 53 1.72 3.19 2.37
CA TYR A 53 1.09 4.45 2.64
C TYR A 53 1.46 5.03 4.00
N ASP A 54 1.32 6.35 4.10
CA ASP A 54 1.42 7.10 5.34
C ASP A 54 0.08 7.79 5.63
N VAL A 55 -0.16 8.10 6.89
CA VAL A 55 -1.35 8.83 7.34
C VAL A 55 -0.89 10.09 8.04
N GLU A 56 -1.42 11.23 7.62
CA GLU A 56 -1.24 12.51 8.29
C GLU A 56 -2.53 12.84 9.05
N GLU A 57 -2.46 12.74 10.38
CA GLU A 57 -3.58 13.04 11.28
C GLU A 57 -3.60 14.53 11.65
N ASN A 58 -4.12 15.36 10.74
CA ASN A 58 -4.44 16.76 11.02
C ASN A 58 -5.96 16.93 11.26
N THR A 59 -6.51 18.14 11.05
CA THR A 59 -7.95 18.42 11.09
C THR A 59 -8.76 17.54 10.12
N VAL A 60 -8.15 17.15 9.01
CA VAL A 60 -8.66 16.14 8.08
C VAL A 60 -7.57 15.08 7.94
N SER A 61 -7.93 13.81 8.16
CA SER A 61 -6.99 12.70 7.96
C SER A 61 -6.72 12.53 6.47
N VAL A 62 -5.45 12.59 6.09
CA VAL A 62 -5.01 12.39 4.70
C VAL A 62 -4.16 11.13 4.62
N VAL A 63 -4.50 10.26 3.67
CA VAL A 63 -3.75 9.04 3.37
C VAL A 63 -2.90 9.28 2.12
N TYR A 64 -1.59 9.18 2.26
CA TYR A 64 -0.63 9.31 1.17
C TYR A 64 -0.19 7.95 0.69
N ILE A 65 -0.55 7.59 -0.54
CA ILE A 65 -0.06 6.36 -1.17
C ILE A 65 1.34 6.62 -1.73
N GLN A 66 2.35 6.10 -1.03
CA GLN A 66 3.75 6.28 -1.41
C GLN A 66 4.15 5.38 -2.56
N ALA A 67 3.69 4.12 -2.54
CA ALA A 67 3.98 3.20 -3.62
C ALA A 67 2.99 2.04 -3.73
N VAL A 68 2.93 1.43 -4.92
CA VAL A 68 2.19 0.20 -5.18
C VAL A 68 3.12 -0.81 -5.83
N GLY A 69 3.26 -1.97 -5.21
CA GLY A 69 4.13 -3.06 -5.64
C GLY A 69 3.40 -4.38 -5.87
N ILE A 70 4.09 -5.28 -6.58
CA ILE A 70 3.67 -6.68 -6.74
C ILE A 70 4.66 -7.56 -5.99
N LYS A 71 4.17 -8.34 -5.03
CA LYS A 71 4.94 -9.35 -4.32
C LYS A 71 5.14 -10.58 -5.20
N ASN A 72 6.40 -10.98 -5.38
CA ASN A 72 6.81 -12.22 -6.01
C ASN A 72 7.76 -12.97 -5.08
N ARG A 73 7.29 -14.08 -4.49
CA ARG A 73 8.01 -14.85 -3.46
C ARG A 73 8.45 -13.92 -2.31
N ASN A 74 9.76 -13.71 -2.17
CA ASN A 74 10.37 -12.92 -1.10
C ASN A 74 10.69 -11.48 -1.51
N ARG A 75 10.35 -11.06 -2.73
CA ARG A 75 10.66 -9.72 -3.25
C ARG A 75 9.39 -8.94 -3.58
N VAL A 76 9.47 -7.62 -3.52
CA VAL A 76 8.41 -6.71 -3.96
C VAL A 76 8.96 -5.89 -5.11
N ARG A 77 8.26 -5.90 -6.24
CA ARG A 77 8.60 -5.04 -7.39
C ARG A 77 7.72 -3.80 -7.39
N ILE A 78 8.33 -2.63 -7.31
CA ILE A 78 7.68 -1.31 -7.39
C ILE A 78 8.18 -0.63 -8.65
N GLY A 79 7.29 -0.43 -9.62
CA GLY A 79 7.71 0.08 -10.92
C GLY A 79 8.68 -0.89 -11.63
N GLU A 80 9.85 -0.38 -12.01
CA GLU A 80 10.98 -1.17 -12.57
C GLU A 80 11.93 -1.69 -11.50
N GLU A 81 11.80 -1.24 -10.26
CA GLU A 81 12.73 -1.53 -9.16
C GLU A 81 12.24 -2.71 -8.31
N GLU A 82 13.17 -3.59 -7.94
CA GLU A 82 12.94 -4.58 -6.89
C GLU A 82 13.47 -4.03 -5.57
N ILE A 83 12.63 -4.08 -4.53
CA ILE A 83 13.01 -3.64 -3.20
C ILE A 83 12.88 -4.80 -2.21
N GLU A 84 13.84 -4.84 -1.28
CA GLU A 84 13.75 -5.60 -0.05
C GLU A 84 13.23 -4.64 1.03
N LEU A 85 12.14 -5.05 1.68
CA LEU A 85 11.39 -4.28 2.68
C LEU A 85 11.42 -4.99 4.02
#